data_AF-A0A537I134-F1
#
_entry.id   AF-A0A537I134-F1
#
_cell.length_a   1.000
_cell.length_b   1.000
_cell.length_c   1.000
_cell.angle_alpha   90.00
_cell.angle_beta   90.00
_cell.angle_gamma   90.00
#
_symmetry.space_group_name_H-M   'P 1'
#
loop_
_entity.id
_entity.type
_entity.pdbx_description
1 polymer ?
#
loop_
_entity_poly.entity_id
_entity_poly.type
_entity_poly.pdbx_seq_one_letter_code
_entity_poly.pdbx_strand_id
1 'polypeptide(L)'
;MQFITLFDYVLLPFYLAIIYTIAYRIRNKKYPKTHPLHKYYIPGLTVKVIGAIFVSLIYQYYYGGGDTSEYFRHALVINSSANDSIGKWFGLITHTADWNDPAYFDYISQMEWYQDPSSYFVCAFTAFINVFTFNSYLPTAVIFAFLSFTGIWALFRTFAEANPKLVKPISVAILFIPSLFVWGSGIFKDTICMFSLGWFTHCTFRMLAQRDFSSKNISLAIFSFIFIAKVKLYILLGFAPALFTWILFSYSQKIKTPAVRVFVKGIFIIIAVGSFAFFLQQFGNLLGKYSLEKIAETSAITRDWIGYMSDVDQGSGYDLGDFSPTIGGMLSKMPAAVNVTLFRPYIWETKKIIVFLTAIEALLFFFATLKILFVIGIKKTWRTISGDPTIQFCLIFSIIFAFAVGISSYNFGALSRYKIPCVPFYAMALILIYYKNRPLNKPLIPFIGI
;
A
#
# COMPACT_ATOMS: atom_id res chain seq x y z
N MET A 1 17.23 -18.96 10.65
CA MET A 1 16.36 -19.45 11.76
C MET A 1 15.08 -20.02 11.14
N GLN A 2 14.61 -21.18 11.58
CA GLN A 2 13.35 -21.75 11.06
C GLN A 2 12.17 -21.18 11.86
N PHE A 3 11.31 -20.41 11.20
CA PHE A 3 10.11 -19.80 11.79
C PHE A 3 8.80 -20.44 11.31
N ILE A 4 8.85 -21.30 10.27
CA ILE A 4 7.75 -22.18 9.89
C ILE A 4 8.05 -23.60 10.39
N THR A 5 7.21 -24.10 11.28
CA THR A 5 7.34 -25.41 11.92
C THR A 5 6.35 -26.42 11.32
N LEU A 6 6.46 -27.70 11.71
CA LEU A 6 5.47 -28.71 11.32
C LEU A 6 4.07 -28.36 11.88
N PHE A 7 4.03 -27.77 13.08
CA PHE A 7 2.80 -27.36 13.75
C PHE A 7 2.02 -26.33 12.92
N ASP A 8 2.71 -25.42 12.23
CA ASP A 8 2.11 -24.47 11.29
C ASP A 8 1.31 -25.16 10.18
N TYR A 9 1.88 -26.20 9.57
CA TYR A 9 1.23 -26.95 8.49
C TYR A 9 0.02 -27.74 8.99
N VAL A 10 0.06 -28.22 10.23
CA VAL A 10 -1.08 -28.91 10.86
C VAL A 10 -2.22 -27.93 11.15
N LEU A 11 -1.92 -26.74 11.65
CA LEU A 11 -2.93 -25.74 11.98
C LEU A 11 -3.52 -25.03 10.75
N LEU A 12 -2.72 -24.82 9.70
CA LEU A 12 -3.10 -24.04 8.52
C LEU A 12 -4.46 -24.45 7.91
N PRO A 13 -4.77 -25.75 7.65
CA PRO A 13 -6.08 -26.16 7.13
C PRO A 13 -7.27 -25.72 7.99
N PHE A 14 -7.13 -25.72 9.31
CA PHE A 14 -8.19 -25.30 10.23
C PHE A 14 -8.44 -23.79 10.14
N TYR A 15 -7.39 -22.97 10.11
CA TYR A 15 -7.53 -21.53 9.93
C TYR A 15 -8.08 -21.17 8.55
N LEU A 16 -7.68 -21.89 7.50
CA LEU A 16 -8.27 -21.74 6.17
C LEU A 16 -9.76 -22.07 6.20
N ALA A 17 -10.18 -23.17 6.83
CA ALA A 17 -11.59 -23.54 6.94
C ALA A 17 -12.41 -22.47 7.69
N ILE A 18 -11.88 -21.94 8.80
CA ILE A 18 -12.51 -20.83 9.55
C ILE A 18 -12.66 -19.59 8.68
N ILE A 19 -11.58 -19.15 8.04
CA ILE A 19 -11.55 -17.94 7.22
C ILE A 19 -12.49 -18.06 6.03
N TYR A 20 -12.47 -19.18 5.31
CA TYR A 20 -13.38 -19.39 4.18
C TYR A 20 -14.83 -19.49 4.64
N THR A 21 -15.11 -20.12 5.77
CA THR A 21 -16.48 -20.15 6.34
C THR A 21 -16.99 -18.74 6.62
N ILE A 22 -16.18 -17.90 7.26
CA ILE A 22 -16.49 -16.49 7.51
C ILE A 22 -16.69 -15.75 6.18
N ALA A 23 -15.78 -15.95 5.22
CA ALA A 23 -15.82 -15.29 3.91
C ALA A 23 -17.08 -15.66 3.11
N TYR A 24 -17.47 -16.94 3.08
CA TYR A 24 -18.69 -17.40 2.43
C TYR A 24 -19.94 -16.84 3.10
N ARG A 25 -19.98 -16.77 4.44
CA ARG A 25 -21.08 -16.13 5.19
C ARG A 25 -21.19 -14.65 4.85
N ILE A 26 -20.08 -13.90 4.85
CA ILE A 26 -20.07 -12.48 4.49
C ILE A 26 -20.53 -12.29 3.05
N ARG A 27 -19.99 -13.08 2.11
CA ARG A 27 -20.37 -13.00 0.69
C ARG A 27 -21.86 -13.24 0.52
N ASN A 28 -22.37 -14.35 1.02
CA ASN A 28 -23.77 -14.72 0.81
C ASN A 28 -24.74 -13.73 1.46
N LYS A 29 -24.36 -13.11 2.59
CA LYS A 29 -25.17 -12.08 3.27
C LYS A 29 -25.15 -10.72 2.56
N LYS A 30 -23.99 -10.25 2.10
CA LYS A 30 -23.83 -8.88 1.54
C LYS A 30 -23.89 -8.82 0.02
N TYR A 31 -23.55 -9.90 -0.66
CA TYR A 31 -23.48 -10.00 -2.12
C TYR A 31 -24.27 -11.25 -2.53
N PRO A 32 -25.60 -11.17 -2.67
CA PRO A 32 -26.38 -12.30 -3.20
C PRO A 32 -25.92 -12.68 -4.62
N LYS A 33 -26.32 -13.85 -5.12
CA LYS A 33 -25.84 -14.39 -6.42
C LYS A 33 -26.03 -13.43 -7.61
N THR A 34 -27.05 -12.57 -7.54
CA THR A 34 -27.37 -11.55 -8.56
C THR A 34 -26.44 -10.33 -8.49
N HIS A 35 -25.71 -10.14 -7.39
CA HIS A 35 -24.86 -8.98 -7.18
C HIS A 35 -23.60 -9.05 -8.06
N PRO A 36 -23.25 -8.02 -8.85
CA PRO A 36 -22.11 -8.06 -9.78
C PRO A 36 -20.77 -8.39 -9.12
N LEU A 37 -20.61 -8.00 -7.85
CA LEU A 37 -19.39 -8.24 -7.07
C LEU A 37 -19.27 -9.67 -6.51
N HIS A 38 -20.37 -10.45 -6.48
CA HIS A 38 -20.41 -11.77 -5.82
C HIS A 38 -19.29 -12.70 -6.29
N LYS A 39 -19.08 -12.76 -7.62
CA LYS A 39 -18.11 -13.66 -8.25
C LYS A 39 -16.64 -13.31 -7.97
N TYR A 40 -16.33 -12.12 -7.46
CA TYR A 40 -14.95 -11.69 -7.21
C TYR A 40 -14.54 -11.82 -5.74
N TYR A 41 -15.49 -11.96 -4.80
CA TYR A 41 -15.19 -11.96 -3.36
C TYR A 41 -14.26 -13.11 -2.96
N ILE A 42 -14.65 -14.36 -3.28
CA ILE A 42 -13.85 -15.53 -2.90
C ILE A 42 -12.56 -15.61 -3.72
N PRO A 43 -12.56 -15.46 -5.06
CA PRO A 43 -11.30 -15.47 -5.82
C PRO A 43 -10.32 -14.37 -5.37
N GLY A 44 -10.80 -13.17 -5.04
CA GLY A 44 -9.98 -12.08 -4.52
C GLY A 44 -9.35 -12.41 -3.16
N LEU A 45 -10.10 -13.06 -2.27
CA LEU A 45 -9.54 -13.55 -0.99
C LEU A 45 -8.54 -14.69 -1.23
N THR A 46 -8.85 -15.61 -2.14
CA THR A 46 -8.00 -16.76 -2.44
C THR A 46 -6.63 -16.33 -2.96
N VAL A 47 -6.55 -15.35 -3.87
CA VAL A 47 -5.23 -14.85 -4.32
C VAL A 47 -4.44 -14.18 -3.21
N LYS A 48 -5.11 -13.52 -2.25
CA LYS A 48 -4.47 -12.95 -1.05
C LYS A 48 -3.91 -14.04 -0.15
N VAL A 49 -4.67 -15.09 0.11
CA VAL A 49 -4.22 -16.24 0.92
C VAL A 49 -3.05 -16.96 0.23
N ILE A 50 -3.15 -17.21 -1.08
CA ILE A 50 -2.06 -17.79 -1.87
C ILE A 50 -0.81 -16.90 -1.76
N GLY A 51 -0.96 -15.59 -1.90
CA GLY A 51 0.15 -14.65 -1.78
C GLY A 51 0.81 -14.67 -0.40
N ALA A 52 0.02 -14.77 0.68
CA ALA A 52 0.57 -14.91 2.03
C ALA A 52 1.40 -16.19 2.19
N ILE A 53 0.83 -17.34 1.81
CA ILE A 53 1.54 -18.63 1.87
C ILE A 53 2.79 -18.59 1.00
N PHE A 54 2.68 -18.09 -0.23
CA PHE A 54 3.80 -17.98 -1.16
C PHE A 54 4.95 -17.14 -0.60
N VAL A 55 4.67 -15.95 -0.07
CA VAL A 55 5.68 -15.09 0.58
C VAL A 55 6.29 -15.80 1.78
N SER A 56 5.47 -16.40 2.63
CA SER A 56 5.92 -17.14 3.81
C SER A 56 6.94 -18.23 3.45
N LEU A 57 6.64 -19.04 2.42
CA LEU A 57 7.52 -20.10 1.93
C LEU A 57 8.81 -19.53 1.31
N ILE A 58 8.71 -18.45 0.53
CA ILE A 58 9.90 -17.80 -0.05
C ILE A 58 10.84 -17.28 1.03
N TYR A 59 10.32 -16.57 2.03
CA TYR A 59 11.17 -16.01 3.10
C TYR A 59 11.80 -17.11 3.95
N GLN A 60 11.08 -18.21 4.19
CA GLN A 60 11.61 -19.33 4.98
C GLN A 60 12.67 -20.14 4.22
N TYR A 61 12.40 -20.51 2.96
CA TYR A 61 13.20 -21.52 2.25
C TYR A 61 14.16 -20.94 1.21
N TYR A 62 13.87 -19.75 0.67
CA TYR A 62 14.72 -19.12 -0.35
C TYR A 62 15.60 -18.02 0.22
N TYR A 63 15.04 -17.10 1.03
CA TYR A 63 15.81 -16.02 1.65
C TYR A 63 16.44 -16.40 3.00
N GLY A 64 15.92 -17.43 3.68
CA GLY A 64 16.43 -17.88 4.98
C GLY A 64 16.13 -16.94 6.15
N GLY A 65 15.27 -15.95 5.95
CA GLY A 65 14.93 -14.89 6.90
C GLY A 65 14.38 -13.64 6.21
N GLY A 66 14.25 -12.55 6.97
CA GLY A 66 13.86 -11.22 6.48
C GLY A 66 12.82 -10.56 7.39
N ASP A 67 12.28 -9.40 6.98
CA ASP A 67 11.46 -8.59 7.91
C ASP A 67 10.31 -9.36 8.57
N THR A 68 9.69 -10.28 7.81
CA THR A 68 8.55 -11.06 8.27
C THR A 68 8.91 -12.02 9.41
N SER A 69 10.11 -12.59 9.40
CA SER A 69 10.57 -13.49 10.46
C SER A 69 10.90 -12.71 11.72
N GLU A 70 11.48 -11.52 11.60
CA GLU A 70 11.80 -10.67 12.74
C GLU A 70 10.54 -10.06 13.39
N TYR A 71 9.55 -9.62 12.61
CA TYR A 71 8.25 -9.20 13.17
C TYR A 71 7.62 -10.31 14.00
N PHE A 72 7.69 -11.54 13.49
CA PHE A 72 7.16 -12.70 14.19
C PHE A 72 7.99 -13.08 15.42
N ARG A 73 9.32 -13.07 15.32
CA ARG A 73 10.23 -13.37 16.44
C ARG A 73 10.01 -12.41 17.61
N HIS A 74 9.97 -11.11 17.34
CA HIS A 74 9.66 -10.12 18.38
C HIS A 74 8.24 -10.32 18.95
N ALA A 75 7.27 -10.68 18.11
CA ALA A 75 5.93 -10.99 18.59
C ALA A 75 5.89 -12.21 19.54
N LEU A 76 6.75 -13.21 19.33
CA LEU A 76 6.91 -14.34 20.25
C LEU A 76 7.51 -13.91 21.59
N VAL A 77 8.50 -13.01 21.57
CA VAL A 77 9.09 -12.43 22.81
C VAL A 77 8.04 -11.62 23.58
N ILE A 78 7.22 -10.83 22.89
CA ILE A 78 6.10 -10.13 23.54
C ILE A 78 5.15 -11.16 24.18
N ASN A 79 4.76 -12.20 23.45
CA ASN A 79 3.81 -13.20 23.95
C ASN A 79 4.37 -14.08 25.07
N SER A 80 5.68 -14.31 25.15
CA SER A 80 6.27 -15.07 26.26
C SER A 80 6.14 -14.33 27.60
N SER A 81 6.10 -12.99 27.59
CA SER A 81 5.88 -12.19 28.81
C SER A 81 4.52 -12.40 29.48
N ALA A 82 3.53 -12.95 28.75
CA ALA A 82 2.23 -13.30 29.32
C ALA A 82 2.32 -14.43 30.37
N ASN A 83 3.37 -15.26 30.31
CA ASN A 83 3.62 -16.30 31.30
C ASN A 83 4.08 -15.72 32.65
N ASP A 84 4.75 -14.58 32.64
CA ASP A 84 5.11 -13.85 33.86
C ASP A 84 3.91 -13.06 34.40
N SER A 85 3.29 -12.24 33.55
CA SER A 85 2.16 -11.40 33.93
C SER A 85 1.46 -10.84 32.69
N ILE A 86 0.13 -10.91 32.70
CA ILE A 86 -0.72 -10.27 31.70
C ILE A 86 -0.48 -8.75 31.64
N GLY A 87 -0.14 -8.13 32.78
CA GLY A 87 0.20 -6.70 32.84
C GLY A 87 1.46 -6.36 32.04
N LYS A 88 2.49 -7.22 32.13
CA LYS A 88 3.72 -7.04 31.33
C LYS A 88 3.43 -7.19 29.84
N TRP A 89 2.67 -8.22 29.47
CA TRP A 89 2.24 -8.44 28.09
C TRP A 89 1.48 -7.24 27.52
N PHE A 90 0.53 -6.70 28.30
CA PHE A 90 -0.21 -5.52 27.89
C PHE A 90 0.70 -4.31 27.74
N GLY A 91 1.60 -4.05 28.69
CA GLY A 91 2.55 -2.94 28.65
C GLY A 91 3.48 -2.99 27.44
N LEU A 92 3.92 -4.19 27.05
CA LEU A 92 4.70 -4.40 25.82
C LEU A 92 3.84 -4.14 24.58
N ILE A 93 2.62 -4.69 24.47
CA ILE A 93 1.75 -4.46 23.30
C ILE A 93 1.41 -2.97 23.12
N THR A 94 1.15 -2.24 24.21
CA THR A 94 0.84 -0.82 24.15
C THR A 94 2.07 0.07 23.99
N HIS A 95 3.27 -0.51 23.99
CA HIS A 95 4.55 0.20 23.95
C HIS A 95 4.67 1.24 25.07
N THR A 96 4.17 0.92 26.26
CA THR A 96 4.22 1.80 27.44
C THR A 96 5.36 1.43 28.39
N ALA A 97 5.99 0.27 28.20
CA ALA A 97 7.13 -0.15 28.99
C ALA A 97 8.36 0.71 28.66
N ASP A 98 9.05 1.18 29.70
CA ASP A 98 10.30 1.93 29.54
C ASP A 98 11.45 0.95 29.29
N TRP A 99 12.40 1.34 28.44
CA TRP A 99 13.62 0.58 28.21
C TRP A 99 14.42 0.37 29.51
N ASN A 100 14.39 1.37 30.41
CA ASN A 100 15.15 1.35 31.66
C ASN A 100 14.42 0.62 32.80
N ASP A 101 13.20 0.12 32.58
CA ASP A 101 12.47 -0.63 33.60
C ASP A 101 13.04 -2.06 33.68
N PRO A 102 13.67 -2.44 34.82
CA PRO A 102 14.23 -3.78 34.98
C PRO A 102 13.19 -4.89 34.83
N ALA A 103 11.91 -4.62 35.07
CA ALA A 103 10.84 -5.61 34.93
C ALA A 103 10.60 -6.06 33.47
N TYR A 104 11.03 -5.25 32.49
CA TYR A 104 10.84 -5.48 31.06
C TYR A 104 12.14 -5.70 30.31
N PHE A 105 13.30 -5.40 30.92
CA PHE A 105 14.60 -5.45 30.27
C PHE A 105 14.91 -6.81 29.60
N ASP A 106 14.56 -7.92 30.26
CA ASP A 106 14.77 -9.27 29.73
C ASP A 106 14.04 -9.52 28.41
N TYR A 107 12.91 -8.86 28.19
CA TYR A 107 12.13 -8.96 26.94
C TYR A 107 12.62 -7.94 25.92
N ILE A 108 12.77 -6.68 26.35
CA ILE A 108 13.11 -5.55 25.49
C ILE A 108 14.50 -5.75 24.84
N SER A 109 15.48 -6.26 25.60
CA SER A 109 16.84 -6.51 25.11
C SER A 109 16.92 -7.51 23.95
N GLN A 110 15.92 -8.39 23.82
CA GLN A 110 15.84 -9.37 22.72
C GLN A 110 15.16 -8.80 21.47
N MET A 111 14.60 -7.59 21.56
CA MET A 111 13.82 -6.94 20.51
C MET A 111 14.57 -5.74 19.92
N GLU A 112 15.35 -5.98 18.87
CA GLU A 112 16.15 -4.95 18.19
C GLU A 112 15.30 -3.77 17.68
N TRP A 113 14.03 -4.03 17.38
CA TRP A 113 13.11 -3.03 16.83
C TRP A 113 12.24 -2.35 17.88
N TYR A 114 12.47 -2.57 19.17
CA TYR A 114 11.74 -1.90 20.23
C TYR A 114 11.80 -0.37 20.07
N GLN A 115 12.98 0.15 19.75
CA GLN A 115 13.23 1.58 19.57
C GLN A 115 12.82 2.12 18.19
N ASP A 116 12.35 1.28 17.25
CA ASP A 116 11.78 1.74 15.97
C ASP A 116 10.24 1.65 16.02
N PRO A 117 9.52 2.73 16.33
CA PRO A 117 8.07 2.67 16.60
C PRO A 117 7.25 2.06 15.47
N SER A 118 7.69 2.27 14.22
CA SER A 118 7.03 1.73 13.02
C SER A 118 7.15 0.21 12.94
N SER A 119 8.35 -0.34 13.16
CA SER A 119 8.56 -1.79 13.19
C SER A 119 7.94 -2.42 14.43
N TYR A 120 8.11 -1.80 15.59
CA TYR A 120 7.53 -2.29 16.84
C TYR A 120 6.01 -2.37 16.79
N PHE A 121 5.34 -1.41 16.15
CA PHE A 121 3.89 -1.48 15.97
C PHE A 121 3.45 -2.75 15.23
N VAL A 122 4.22 -3.19 14.22
CA VAL A 122 3.94 -4.45 13.52
C VAL A 122 4.22 -5.64 14.43
N CYS A 123 5.29 -5.62 15.22
CA CYS A 123 5.57 -6.67 16.22
C CYS A 123 4.41 -6.80 17.22
N ALA A 124 3.97 -5.70 17.83
CA ALA A 124 2.89 -5.68 18.80
C ALA A 124 1.55 -6.12 18.18
N PHE A 125 1.23 -5.66 16.97
CA PHE A 125 0.03 -6.09 16.25
C PHE A 125 0.09 -7.58 15.90
N THR A 126 1.26 -8.08 15.53
CA THR A 126 1.50 -9.51 15.28
C THR A 126 1.37 -10.32 16.56
N ALA A 127 1.89 -9.83 17.70
CA ALA A 127 1.79 -10.47 19.01
C ALA A 127 0.33 -10.65 19.42
N PHE A 128 -0.48 -9.61 19.25
CA PHE A 128 -1.93 -9.66 19.48
C PHE A 128 -2.62 -10.72 18.62
N ILE A 129 -2.31 -10.80 17.32
CA ILE A 129 -2.88 -11.83 16.44
C ILE A 129 -2.38 -13.23 16.81
N ASN A 130 -1.12 -13.34 17.19
CA ASN A 130 -0.45 -14.60 17.52
C ASN A 130 -1.11 -15.34 18.70
N VAL A 131 -1.75 -14.62 19.63
CA VAL A 131 -2.54 -15.23 20.71
C VAL A 131 -3.63 -16.14 20.15
N PHE A 132 -4.30 -15.72 19.08
CA PHE A 132 -5.38 -16.48 18.44
C PHE A 132 -4.88 -17.58 17.51
N THR A 133 -3.57 -17.65 17.25
CA THR A 133 -2.95 -18.64 16.34
C THR A 133 -1.98 -19.57 17.05
N PHE A 134 -1.97 -19.56 18.39
CA PHE A 134 -1.04 -20.34 19.20
C PHE A 134 0.42 -20.09 18.78
N ASN A 135 0.76 -18.82 18.55
CA ASN A 135 2.12 -18.43 18.16
C ASN A 135 2.63 -19.16 16.89
N SER A 136 1.75 -19.43 15.93
CA SER A 136 2.09 -20.10 14.66
C SER A 136 2.12 -19.10 13.51
N TYR A 137 3.22 -19.10 12.77
CA TYR A 137 3.52 -18.14 11.70
C TYR A 137 2.56 -18.24 10.50
N LEU A 138 2.35 -19.42 9.92
CA LEU A 138 1.49 -19.55 8.72
C LEU A 138 0.04 -19.17 9.01
N PRO A 139 -0.60 -19.67 10.09
CA PRO A 139 -1.92 -19.20 10.49
C PRO A 139 -1.99 -17.67 10.68
N THR A 140 -1.00 -17.06 11.34
CA THR A 140 -0.93 -15.60 11.51
C THR A 140 -0.85 -14.88 10.17
N ALA A 141 0.01 -15.33 9.24
CA ALA A 141 0.13 -14.76 7.91
C ALA A 141 -1.21 -14.81 7.14
N VAL A 142 -1.97 -15.90 7.26
CA VAL A 142 -3.29 -16.01 6.62
C VAL A 142 -4.32 -15.06 7.26
N ILE A 143 -4.28 -14.83 8.58
CA ILE A 143 -5.12 -13.81 9.22
C ILE A 143 -4.76 -12.40 8.72
N PHE A 144 -3.47 -12.09 8.62
CA PHE A 144 -2.98 -10.84 8.02
C PHE A 144 -3.51 -10.65 6.59
N ALA A 145 -3.45 -11.70 5.77
CA ALA A 145 -3.98 -11.71 4.41
C ALA A 145 -5.50 -11.43 4.38
N PHE A 146 -6.26 -12.05 5.27
CA PHE A 146 -7.70 -11.84 5.39
C PHE A 146 -8.03 -10.41 5.82
N LEU A 147 -7.32 -9.85 6.81
CA LEU A 147 -7.48 -8.47 7.24
C LEU A 147 -7.19 -7.50 6.09
N SER A 148 -6.03 -7.64 5.44
CA SER A 148 -5.65 -6.86 4.24
C SER A 148 -6.68 -6.96 3.11
N PHE A 149 -7.20 -8.16 2.86
CA PHE A 149 -8.27 -8.37 1.88
C PHE A 149 -9.51 -7.51 2.18
N THR A 150 -9.89 -7.31 3.45
CA THR A 150 -11.06 -6.46 3.76
C THR A 150 -10.88 -5.01 3.31
N GLY A 151 -9.67 -4.46 3.45
CA GLY A 151 -9.33 -3.11 3.01
C GLY A 151 -9.28 -2.99 1.49
N ILE A 152 -8.59 -3.93 0.85
CA ILE A 152 -8.53 -4.03 -0.61
C ILE A 152 -9.94 -4.22 -1.22
N TRP A 153 -10.79 -5.02 -0.56
CA TRP A 153 -12.19 -5.20 -0.95
C TRP A 153 -13.01 -3.90 -0.79
N ALA A 154 -12.76 -3.12 0.27
CA ALA A 154 -13.39 -1.80 0.43
C ALA A 154 -12.96 -0.83 -0.68
N LEU A 155 -11.69 -0.84 -1.07
CA LEU A 155 -11.18 -0.07 -2.20
C LEU A 155 -11.87 -0.49 -3.51
N PHE A 156 -11.92 -1.80 -3.78
CA PHE A 156 -12.58 -2.38 -4.94
C PHE A 156 -14.05 -1.93 -5.03
N ARG A 157 -14.80 -2.04 -3.93
CA ARG A 157 -16.19 -1.59 -3.86
C ARG A 157 -16.35 -0.12 -4.17
N THR A 158 -15.49 0.73 -3.63
CA THR A 158 -15.55 2.19 -3.85
C THR A 158 -15.56 2.54 -5.33
N PHE A 159 -14.63 1.96 -6.10
CA PHE A 159 -14.55 2.22 -7.53
C PHE A 159 -15.62 1.48 -8.34
N ALA A 160 -15.95 0.25 -7.94
CA ALA A 160 -16.96 -0.56 -8.63
C ALA A 160 -18.38 -0.01 -8.48
N GLU A 161 -18.74 0.51 -7.31
CA GLU A 161 -20.01 1.20 -7.05
C GLU A 161 -20.09 2.52 -7.83
N ALA A 162 -18.98 3.26 -7.93
CA ALA A 162 -18.90 4.47 -8.73
C ALA A 162 -18.95 4.20 -10.26
N ASN A 163 -18.54 3.00 -10.71
CA ASN A 163 -18.50 2.62 -12.12
C ASN A 163 -19.06 1.20 -12.36
N PRO A 164 -20.40 0.98 -12.25
CA PRO A 164 -20.99 -0.36 -12.28
C PRO A 164 -20.76 -1.16 -13.57
N LYS A 165 -20.51 -0.47 -14.69
CA LYS A 165 -20.20 -1.11 -15.98
C LYS A 165 -18.77 -1.64 -16.06
N LEU A 166 -17.87 -1.19 -15.19
CA LEU A 166 -16.42 -1.48 -15.22
C LEU A 166 -15.98 -2.47 -14.15
N VAL A 167 -16.90 -3.17 -13.49
CA VAL A 167 -16.60 -4.08 -12.37
C VAL A 167 -15.50 -5.09 -12.70
N LYS A 168 -15.51 -5.68 -13.91
CA LYS A 168 -14.47 -6.64 -14.33
C LYS A 168 -13.09 -5.98 -14.45
N PRO A 169 -12.88 -4.93 -15.27
CA PRO A 169 -11.63 -4.16 -15.28
C PRO A 169 -11.14 -3.76 -13.89
N ILE A 170 -12.04 -3.19 -13.07
CA ILE A 170 -11.73 -2.70 -11.72
C ILE A 170 -11.26 -3.83 -10.80
N SER A 171 -11.84 -5.03 -10.95
CA SER A 171 -11.43 -6.19 -10.15
C SER A 171 -9.98 -6.57 -10.43
N VAL A 172 -9.52 -6.49 -11.68
CA VAL A 172 -8.13 -6.81 -12.00
C VAL A 172 -7.17 -5.73 -11.52
N ALA A 173 -7.55 -4.45 -11.62
CA ALA A 173 -6.73 -3.36 -11.11
C ALA A 173 -6.54 -3.35 -9.59
N ILE A 174 -7.45 -3.96 -8.82
CA ILE A 174 -7.44 -3.84 -7.35
C ILE A 174 -7.21 -5.19 -6.66
N LEU A 175 -7.76 -6.28 -7.18
CA LEU A 175 -7.72 -7.60 -6.52
C LEU A 175 -6.64 -8.52 -7.10
N PHE A 176 -6.38 -8.43 -8.41
CA PHE A 176 -5.63 -9.47 -9.14
C PHE A 176 -4.28 -8.99 -9.69
N ILE A 177 -3.74 -7.88 -9.19
CA ILE A 177 -2.37 -7.48 -9.50
C ILE A 177 -1.38 -8.30 -8.64
N PRO A 178 -0.41 -9.02 -9.24
CA PRO A 178 0.54 -9.86 -8.53
C PRO A 178 1.25 -9.20 -7.36
N SER A 179 1.86 -8.04 -7.57
CA SER A 179 2.59 -7.34 -6.50
C SER A 179 1.70 -7.03 -5.30
N LEU A 180 0.45 -6.61 -5.51
CA LEU A 180 -0.50 -6.28 -4.45
C LEU A 180 -0.87 -7.51 -3.60
N PHE A 181 -1.16 -8.64 -4.24
CA PHE A 181 -1.60 -9.82 -3.48
C PHE A 181 -0.44 -10.64 -2.94
N VAL A 182 0.77 -10.50 -3.46
CA VAL A 182 1.98 -11.11 -2.88
C VAL A 182 2.46 -10.26 -1.69
N TRP A 183 2.89 -9.02 -1.94
CA TRP A 183 3.55 -8.20 -0.92
C TRP A 183 2.61 -7.62 0.13
N GLY A 184 1.32 -7.49 -0.19
CA GLY A 184 0.30 -7.00 0.73
C GLY A 184 -0.45 -8.08 1.50
N SER A 185 0.14 -9.26 1.72
CA SER A 185 -0.55 -10.40 2.35
C SER A 185 0.21 -11.11 3.49
N GLY A 186 1.54 -10.99 3.57
CA GLY A 186 2.33 -11.57 4.66
C GLY A 186 2.33 -10.72 5.94
N ILE A 187 3.14 -11.11 6.93
CA ILE A 187 3.38 -10.28 8.13
C ILE A 187 4.37 -9.17 7.73
N PHE A 188 3.83 -8.04 7.27
CA PHE A 188 4.59 -6.88 6.81
C PHE A 188 3.90 -5.57 7.19
N LYS A 189 4.71 -4.49 7.25
CA LYS A 189 4.22 -3.10 7.27
C LYS A 189 3.23 -2.84 6.12
N ASP A 190 3.56 -3.31 4.93
CA ASP A 190 2.78 -3.11 3.71
C ASP A 190 1.38 -3.73 3.79
N THR A 191 1.24 -4.91 4.41
CA THR A 191 -0.07 -5.57 4.61
C THR A 191 -1.01 -4.72 5.47
N ILE A 192 -0.50 -4.15 6.57
CA ILE A 192 -1.26 -3.24 7.43
C ILE A 192 -1.61 -1.96 6.68
N CYS A 193 -0.65 -1.39 5.95
CA CYS A 193 -0.88 -0.19 5.16
C CYS A 193 -1.95 -0.39 4.06
N MET A 194 -1.96 -1.54 3.37
CA MET A 194 -2.97 -1.83 2.34
C MET A 194 -4.36 -2.03 2.93
N PHE A 195 -4.47 -2.71 4.08
CA PHE A 195 -5.70 -2.78 4.85
C PHE A 195 -6.26 -1.39 5.15
N SER A 196 -5.44 -0.54 5.76
CA SER A 196 -5.85 0.79 6.20
C SER A 196 -6.09 1.75 5.04
N LEU A 197 -5.25 1.75 4.00
CA LEU A 197 -5.41 2.63 2.84
C LEU A 197 -6.71 2.35 2.09
N GLY A 198 -7.08 1.08 1.96
CA GLY A 198 -8.32 0.69 1.30
C GLY A 198 -9.57 1.14 2.08
N TRP A 199 -9.60 0.94 3.39
CA TRP A 199 -10.69 1.42 4.25
C TRP A 199 -10.72 2.94 4.38
N PHE A 200 -9.55 3.59 4.48
CA PHE A 200 -9.44 5.04 4.52
C PHE A 200 -10.04 5.66 3.25
N THR A 201 -9.61 5.19 2.08
CA THR A 201 -10.16 5.65 0.79
C THR A 201 -11.66 5.42 0.71
N HIS A 202 -12.15 4.24 1.12
CA HIS A 202 -13.58 3.92 1.11
C HIS A 202 -14.40 4.88 1.98
N CYS A 203 -14.01 5.06 3.24
CA CYS A 203 -14.70 5.93 4.18
C CYS A 203 -14.64 7.39 3.74
N THR A 204 -13.49 7.87 3.26
CA THR A 204 -13.35 9.22 2.72
C THR A 204 -14.26 9.46 1.52
N PHE A 205 -14.34 8.53 0.57
CA PHE A 205 -15.25 8.65 -0.58
C PHE A 205 -16.72 8.56 -0.14
N ARG A 206 -17.09 7.67 0.79
CA ARG A 206 -18.44 7.59 1.36
C ARG A 206 -18.87 8.92 2.00
N MET A 207 -18.01 9.49 2.85
CA MET A 207 -18.28 10.74 3.55
C MET A 207 -18.35 11.92 2.57
N LEU A 208 -17.40 12.04 1.64
CA LEU A 208 -17.27 13.24 0.83
C LEU A 208 -18.09 13.19 -0.47
N ALA A 209 -18.20 12.04 -1.14
CA ALA A 209 -19.01 11.90 -2.36
C ALA A 209 -20.48 11.58 -2.04
N GLN A 210 -20.72 10.66 -1.11
CA GLN A 210 -22.08 10.17 -0.78
C GLN A 210 -22.70 10.87 0.43
N ARG A 211 -21.97 11.79 1.09
CA ARG A 211 -22.42 12.53 2.29
C ARG A 211 -22.81 11.63 3.48
N ASP A 212 -22.27 10.41 3.55
CA ASP A 212 -22.50 9.49 4.67
C ASP A 212 -21.45 9.69 5.77
N PHE A 213 -21.74 10.61 6.68
CA PHE A 213 -20.94 10.91 7.87
C PHE A 213 -21.35 10.08 9.10
N SER A 214 -21.83 8.85 8.90
CA SER A 214 -22.12 7.96 10.03
C SER A 214 -20.89 7.75 10.93
N SER A 215 -21.14 7.59 12.23
CA SER A 215 -20.09 7.36 13.25
C SER A 215 -19.18 6.17 12.90
N LYS A 216 -19.74 5.16 12.22
CA LYS A 216 -18.99 4.02 11.69
C LYS A 216 -17.94 4.43 10.65
N ASN A 217 -18.28 5.27 9.68
CA ASN A 217 -17.32 5.71 8.65
C ASN A 217 -16.24 6.60 9.27
N ILE A 218 -16.63 7.49 10.20
CA ILE A 218 -15.69 8.39 10.88
C ILE A 218 -14.70 7.59 11.73
N SER A 219 -15.19 6.69 12.59
CA SER A 219 -14.33 5.86 13.45
C SER A 219 -13.40 4.97 12.62
N LEU A 220 -13.90 4.36 11.54
CA LEU A 220 -13.08 3.52 10.68
C LEU A 220 -12.04 4.32 9.89
N ALA A 221 -12.37 5.55 9.47
CA ALA A 221 -11.41 6.46 8.84
C ALA A 221 -10.30 6.89 9.82
N ILE A 222 -10.66 7.25 11.05
CA ILE A 222 -9.69 7.62 12.11
C ILE A 222 -8.78 6.43 12.43
N PHE A 223 -9.36 5.25 12.64
CA PHE A 223 -8.60 4.02 12.89
C PHE A 223 -7.62 3.71 11.75
N SER A 224 -8.09 3.80 10.50
CA SER A 224 -7.25 3.59 9.34
C SER A 224 -6.13 4.63 9.23
N PHE A 225 -6.43 5.90 9.51
CA PHE A 225 -5.44 6.98 9.53
C PHE A 225 -4.35 6.71 10.56
N ILE A 226 -4.71 6.35 11.80
CA ILE A 226 -3.75 6.06 12.88
C ILE A 226 -2.82 4.91 12.49
N PHE A 227 -3.35 3.82 11.93
CA PHE A 227 -2.55 2.68 11.51
C PHE A 227 -1.54 3.05 10.42
N ILE A 228 -1.95 3.82 9.40
CA ILE A 228 -1.01 4.27 8.37
C ILE A 228 0.03 5.22 8.98
N ALA A 229 -0.38 6.16 9.84
CA ALA A 229 0.52 7.12 10.47
C ALA A 229 1.59 6.43 11.34
N LYS A 230 1.22 5.41 12.11
CA LYS A 230 2.15 4.64 12.95
C LYS A 230 3.13 3.81 12.12
N VAL A 231 2.69 3.26 10.99
CA VAL A 231 3.50 2.35 10.17
C VAL A 231 4.30 3.09 9.11
N LYS A 232 3.64 3.84 8.22
CA LYS A 232 4.23 4.52 7.06
C LYS A 232 3.53 5.86 6.80
N LEU A 233 3.82 6.86 7.62
CA LEU A 233 3.22 8.20 7.53
C LEU A 233 3.34 8.85 6.14
N TYR A 234 4.41 8.56 5.40
CA TYR A 234 4.61 9.08 4.04
C TYR A 234 3.50 8.69 3.04
N ILE A 235 2.76 7.59 3.28
CA ILE A 235 1.58 7.24 2.48
C ILE A 235 0.51 8.31 2.62
N LEU A 236 0.26 8.80 3.84
CA LEU A 236 -0.70 9.88 4.10
C LEU A 236 -0.22 11.20 3.53
N LEU A 237 1.08 11.49 3.61
CA LEU A 237 1.67 12.70 3.02
C LEU A 237 1.50 12.73 1.50
N GLY A 238 1.60 11.58 0.82
CA GLY A 238 1.30 11.48 -0.62
C GLY A 238 -0.20 11.51 -0.93
N PHE A 239 -1.03 10.91 -0.07
CA PHE A 239 -2.48 10.82 -0.26
C PHE A 239 -3.20 12.15 -0.03
N ALA A 240 -2.77 12.93 0.95
CA ALA A 240 -3.37 14.22 1.31
C ALA A 240 -3.48 15.20 0.13
N PRO A 241 -2.41 15.56 -0.61
CA PRO A 241 -2.50 16.51 -1.72
C PRO A 241 -3.41 16.01 -2.85
N ALA A 242 -3.42 14.70 -3.10
CA ALA A 242 -4.33 14.09 -4.06
C ALA A 242 -5.80 14.24 -3.60
N LEU A 243 -6.08 13.93 -2.34
CA LEU A 243 -7.41 14.06 -1.76
C LEU A 243 -7.89 15.51 -1.74
N PHE A 244 -7.04 16.46 -1.34
CA PHE A 244 -7.37 17.89 -1.37
C PHE A 244 -7.72 18.36 -2.78
N THR A 245 -6.94 17.92 -3.77
CA THR A 245 -7.20 18.23 -5.18
C THR A 245 -8.52 17.61 -5.65
N TRP A 246 -8.81 16.38 -5.24
CA TRP A 246 -10.07 15.71 -5.54
C TRP A 246 -11.28 16.46 -4.97
N ILE A 247 -11.22 16.89 -3.71
CA ILE A 247 -12.25 17.70 -3.07
C ILE A 247 -12.44 18.99 -3.86
N LEU A 248 -11.37 19.75 -4.05
CA LEU A 248 -11.41 21.03 -4.76
C LEU A 248 -12.07 20.88 -6.14
N PHE A 249 -11.64 19.90 -6.93
CA PHE A 249 -12.15 19.73 -8.29
C PHE A 249 -13.57 19.18 -8.33
N SER A 250 -13.92 18.25 -7.43
CA SER A 250 -15.30 17.71 -7.34
C SER A 250 -16.32 18.78 -6.95
N TYR A 251 -15.95 19.70 -6.05
CA TYR A 251 -16.85 20.77 -5.61
C TYR A 251 -16.83 21.97 -6.56
N SER A 252 -15.66 22.37 -7.09
CA SER A 252 -15.55 23.51 -8.02
C SER A 252 -16.23 23.25 -9.37
N GLN A 253 -16.36 22.00 -9.81
CA GLN A 253 -17.11 21.66 -11.03
C GLN A 253 -18.60 22.02 -10.94
N LYS A 254 -19.16 22.19 -9.72
CA LYS A 254 -20.55 22.64 -9.52
C LYS A 254 -20.74 24.14 -9.78
N ILE A 255 -19.65 24.91 -9.84
CA ILE A 255 -19.68 26.36 -10.10
C ILE A 255 -19.89 26.56 -11.61
N LYS A 256 -21.00 27.20 -12.00
CA LYS A 256 -21.35 27.44 -13.42
C LYS A 256 -20.39 28.44 -14.08
N THR A 257 -20.02 29.51 -13.38
CA THR A 257 -19.21 30.61 -13.92
C THR A 257 -17.72 30.23 -14.00
N PRO A 258 -17.10 30.24 -15.21
CA PRO A 258 -15.70 29.86 -15.37
C PRO A 258 -14.71 30.73 -14.58
N ALA A 259 -14.92 32.06 -14.55
CA ALA A 259 -14.05 32.98 -13.82
C ALA A 259 -14.04 32.69 -12.31
N VAL A 260 -15.23 32.53 -11.72
CA VAL A 260 -15.38 32.17 -10.29
C VAL A 260 -14.76 30.80 -10.00
N ARG A 261 -14.93 29.83 -10.91
CA ARG A 261 -14.31 28.51 -10.79
C ARG A 261 -12.79 28.59 -10.76
N VAL A 262 -12.18 29.39 -11.64
CA VAL A 262 -10.72 29.60 -11.68
C VAL A 262 -10.24 30.30 -10.41
N PHE A 263 -10.96 31.34 -9.98
CA PHE A 263 -10.65 32.08 -8.75
C PHE A 263 -10.67 31.19 -7.50
N VAL A 264 -11.74 30.40 -7.32
CA VAL A 264 -11.86 29.43 -6.20
C VAL A 264 -10.75 28.39 -6.25
N LYS A 265 -10.41 27.87 -7.44
CA LYS A 265 -9.28 26.94 -7.59
C LYS A 265 -7.95 27.59 -7.19
N GLY A 266 -7.71 28.85 -7.61
CA GLY A 266 -6.50 29.60 -7.27
C GLY A 266 -6.35 29.81 -5.77
N ILE A 267 -7.38 30.34 -5.10
CA ILE A 267 -7.38 30.52 -3.64
C ILE A 267 -7.11 29.20 -2.92
N PHE A 268 -7.78 28.13 -3.33
CA PHE A 268 -7.66 26.85 -2.64
C PHE A 268 -6.29 26.21 -2.85
N ILE A 269 -5.66 26.39 -4.02
CA ILE A 269 -4.26 25.96 -4.24
C ILE A 269 -3.33 26.76 -3.32
N ILE A 270 -3.51 28.08 -3.19
CA ILE A 270 -2.71 28.90 -2.27
C ILE A 270 -2.89 28.41 -0.83
N ILE A 271 -4.11 28.14 -0.39
CA ILE A 271 -4.40 27.59 0.95
C ILE A 271 -3.76 26.21 1.11
N ALA A 272 -3.84 25.34 0.11
CA ALA A 272 -3.25 24.00 0.18
C ALA A 272 -1.72 24.04 0.27
N VAL A 273 -1.07 24.90 -0.53
CA VAL A 273 0.38 25.11 -0.47
C VAL A 273 0.79 25.74 0.85
N GLY A 274 0.07 26.77 1.30
CA GLY A 274 0.35 27.46 2.56
C GLY A 274 0.16 26.55 3.78
N SER A 275 -0.91 25.75 3.81
CA SER A 275 -1.16 24.78 4.89
C SER A 275 -0.17 23.62 4.87
N PHE A 276 0.25 23.16 3.70
CA PHE A 276 1.32 22.15 3.59
C PHE A 276 2.67 22.70 4.08
N ALA A 277 3.04 23.91 3.70
CA ALA A 277 4.27 24.58 4.17
C ALA A 277 4.23 24.81 5.69
N PHE A 278 3.10 25.29 6.22
CA PHE A 278 2.89 25.47 7.66
C PHE A 278 2.96 24.13 8.41
N PHE A 279 2.34 23.08 7.88
CA PHE A 279 2.38 21.74 8.46
C PHE A 279 3.81 21.20 8.52
N LEU A 280 4.59 21.34 7.44
CA LEU A 280 6.00 20.96 7.42
C LEU A 280 6.83 21.72 8.46
N GLN A 281 6.55 23.02 8.65
CA GLN A 281 7.27 23.84 9.62
C GLN A 281 6.93 23.46 11.07
N GLN A 282 5.64 23.27 11.38
CA GLN A 282 5.18 22.95 12.74
C GLN A 282 5.48 21.50 13.14
N PHE A 283 5.32 20.57 12.20
CA PHE A 283 5.53 19.15 12.46
C PHE A 283 6.90 18.67 12.03
N GLY A 284 7.80 19.52 11.50
CA GLY A 284 9.14 19.12 11.05
C GLY A 284 9.94 18.38 12.11
N ASN A 285 9.82 18.80 13.37
CA ASN A 285 10.48 18.16 14.52
C ASN A 285 9.84 16.80 14.90
N LEU A 286 8.51 16.66 14.80
CA LEU A 286 7.76 15.41 15.03
C LEU A 286 7.89 14.43 13.86
N LEU A 287 8.05 14.95 12.65
CA LEU A 287 8.30 14.21 11.43
C LEU A 287 9.72 13.67 11.42
N GLY A 288 10.68 14.31 12.10
CA GLY A 288 12.01 13.78 12.40
C GLY A 288 12.72 13.22 11.16
N LYS A 289 12.55 11.91 10.88
CA LYS A 289 13.02 11.21 9.67
C LYS A 289 12.34 11.67 8.36
N TYR A 290 11.22 12.39 8.42
CA TYR A 290 10.41 12.84 7.28
C TYR A 290 10.48 14.36 7.02
N SER A 291 11.39 15.10 7.67
CA SER A 291 11.68 16.47 7.23
C SER A 291 12.32 16.44 5.83
N LEU A 292 12.13 17.50 5.04
CA LEU A 292 12.60 17.52 3.64
C LEU A 292 14.13 17.33 3.54
N GLU A 293 14.88 17.90 4.49
CA GLU A 293 16.34 17.79 4.58
C GLU A 293 16.77 16.37 4.98
N LYS A 294 16.10 15.75 5.96
CA LYS A 294 16.43 14.38 6.39
C LYS A 294 15.95 13.33 5.41
N ILE A 295 14.90 13.57 4.62
CA ILE A 295 14.55 12.71 3.49
C ILE A 295 15.67 12.74 2.45
N ALA A 296 16.30 13.90 2.23
CA ALA A 296 17.44 14.04 1.32
C ALA A 296 18.65 13.26 1.80
N GLU A 297 19.01 13.47 3.06
CA GLU A 297 20.14 12.82 3.70
C GLU A 297 19.91 11.30 3.84
N THR A 298 18.73 10.88 4.30
CA THR A 298 18.38 9.46 4.42
C THR A 298 18.34 8.78 3.05
N SER A 299 17.82 9.43 2.00
CA SER A 299 17.82 8.87 0.65
C SER A 299 19.23 8.78 0.07
N ALA A 300 20.12 9.72 0.40
CA ALA A 300 21.53 9.66 0.03
C ALA A 300 22.27 8.55 0.77
N ILE A 301 22.11 8.43 2.09
CA ILE A 301 22.68 7.35 2.90
C ILE A 301 22.15 5.99 2.43
N THR A 302 20.85 5.90 2.13
CA THR A 302 20.22 4.68 1.61
C THR A 302 20.75 4.34 0.22
N ARG A 303 20.95 5.33 -0.65
CA ARG A 303 21.59 5.14 -1.97
C ARG A 303 23.00 4.57 -1.80
N ASP A 304 23.79 5.13 -0.90
CA ASP A 304 25.19 4.75 -0.73
C ASP A 304 25.31 3.34 -0.09
N TRP A 305 24.46 3.04 0.91
CA TRP A 305 24.41 1.72 1.56
C TRP A 305 23.83 0.62 0.65
N ILE A 306 22.76 0.92 -0.08
CA ILE A 306 22.14 -0.02 -1.03
C ILE A 306 22.99 -0.14 -2.30
N GLY A 307 23.69 0.89 -2.74
CA GLY A 307 24.68 0.82 -3.82
C GLY A 307 25.77 -0.18 -3.48
N TYR A 308 26.37 -0.04 -2.30
CA TYR A 308 27.36 -0.99 -1.77
C TYR A 308 26.79 -2.42 -1.66
N MET A 309 25.59 -2.59 -1.07
CA MET A 309 24.96 -3.90 -0.97
C MET A 309 24.57 -4.47 -2.34
N SER A 310 24.17 -3.65 -3.32
CA SER A 310 23.75 -4.12 -4.66
C SER A 310 24.90 -4.61 -5.53
N ASP A 311 26.10 -4.06 -5.31
CA ASP A 311 27.36 -4.57 -5.89
C ASP A 311 27.72 -5.94 -5.30
N VAL A 312 27.44 -6.16 -4.01
CA VAL A 312 27.61 -7.45 -3.33
C VAL A 312 26.53 -8.47 -3.72
N ASP A 313 25.28 -8.03 -3.94
CA ASP A 313 24.10 -8.88 -4.14
C ASP A 313 23.75 -9.17 -5.63
N GLN A 314 24.72 -8.93 -6.52
CA GLN A 314 24.71 -9.25 -7.96
C GLN A 314 23.51 -8.69 -8.75
N GLY A 315 23.23 -7.38 -8.64
CA GLY A 315 22.50 -6.65 -9.69
C GLY A 315 20.97 -6.65 -9.63
N SER A 316 20.40 -6.43 -8.45
CA SER A 316 18.98 -6.03 -8.29
C SER A 316 18.81 -4.54 -7.94
N GLY A 317 19.90 -3.77 -7.89
CA GLY A 317 19.89 -2.33 -7.68
C GLY A 317 19.55 -1.55 -8.95
N TYR A 318 19.06 -0.33 -8.80
CA TYR A 318 18.93 0.63 -9.89
C TYR A 318 19.53 1.97 -9.48
N ASP A 319 20.03 2.71 -10.46
CA ASP A 319 20.56 4.05 -10.26
C ASP A 319 19.66 5.10 -10.94
N LEU A 320 19.56 6.25 -10.28
CA LEU A 320 18.90 7.47 -10.77
C LEU A 320 19.92 8.55 -11.16
N GLY A 321 21.21 8.28 -11.01
CA GLY A 321 22.34 9.17 -11.17
C GLY A 321 22.44 10.18 -10.04
N ASP A 322 23.52 10.95 -10.02
CA ASP A 322 23.75 11.94 -8.97
C ASP A 322 22.75 13.10 -9.01
N PHE A 323 22.39 13.56 -7.82
CA PHE A 323 21.63 14.78 -7.59
C PHE A 323 22.05 15.41 -6.26
N SER A 324 21.96 16.73 -6.18
CA SER A 324 22.19 17.41 -4.91
C SER A 324 21.07 17.06 -3.92
N PRO A 325 21.37 16.93 -2.62
CA PRO A 325 20.39 16.64 -1.57
C PRO A 325 19.54 17.89 -1.25
N THR A 326 19.01 18.53 -2.28
CA THR A 326 18.12 19.70 -2.23
C THR A 326 16.78 19.34 -2.87
N ILE A 327 15.70 20.05 -2.52
CA ILE A 327 14.37 19.84 -3.12
C ILE A 327 14.43 19.96 -4.64
N GLY A 328 15.16 20.96 -5.16
CA GLY A 328 15.36 21.14 -6.60
C GLY A 328 16.11 19.97 -7.24
N GLY A 329 17.16 19.48 -6.58
CA GLY A 329 17.91 18.30 -7.01
C GLY A 329 17.04 17.04 -7.10
N MET A 330 16.21 16.78 -6.08
CA MET A 330 15.27 15.65 -6.09
C MET A 330 14.20 15.76 -7.17
N LEU A 331 13.59 16.94 -7.32
CA LEU A 331 12.54 17.17 -8.32
C LEU A 331 13.07 17.00 -9.75
N SER A 332 14.36 17.27 -9.99
CA SER A 332 14.99 17.00 -11.28
C SER A 332 14.97 15.51 -11.66
N LYS A 333 15.00 14.62 -10.65
CA LYS A 333 14.94 13.16 -10.83
C LYS A 333 13.52 12.61 -10.84
N MET A 334 12.50 13.45 -10.69
CA MET A 334 11.10 13.01 -10.66
C MET A 334 10.71 12.15 -11.88
N PRO A 335 11.04 12.50 -13.14
CA PRO A 335 10.69 11.65 -14.28
C PRO A 335 11.35 10.27 -14.22
N ALA A 336 12.63 10.21 -13.81
CA ALA A 336 13.38 8.96 -13.70
C ALA A 336 12.85 8.07 -12.56
N ALA A 337 12.53 8.67 -11.41
CA ALA A 337 11.97 7.98 -10.25
C ALA A 337 10.54 7.44 -10.52
N VAL A 338 9.70 8.22 -11.21
CA VAL A 338 8.36 7.73 -11.61
C VAL A 338 8.48 6.60 -12.63
N ASN A 339 9.40 6.73 -13.59
CA ASN A 339 9.67 5.68 -14.57
C ASN A 339 10.14 4.38 -13.90
N VAL A 340 11.09 4.47 -12.94
CA VAL A 340 11.61 3.27 -12.30
C VAL A 340 10.54 2.56 -11.46
N THR A 341 9.69 3.32 -10.78
CA THR A 341 8.63 2.75 -9.96
C THR A 341 7.53 2.08 -10.80
N LEU A 342 7.07 2.75 -11.86
CA LEU A 342 5.90 2.28 -12.62
C LEU A 342 6.26 1.30 -13.75
N PHE A 343 7.42 1.45 -14.39
CA PHE A 343 7.75 0.78 -15.65
C PHE A 343 9.02 -0.07 -15.62
N ARG A 344 9.80 -0.03 -14.53
CA ARG A 344 10.97 -0.91 -14.31
C ARG A 344 10.73 -1.89 -13.15
N PRO A 345 11.49 -2.99 -13.06
CA PRO A 345 12.59 -3.40 -13.94
C PRO A 345 12.12 -3.77 -15.35
N TYR A 346 12.95 -3.50 -16.36
CA TYR A 346 12.74 -4.08 -17.68
C TYR A 346 13.11 -5.56 -17.67
N ILE A 347 12.57 -6.35 -18.61
CA ILE A 347 12.82 -7.80 -18.66
C ILE A 347 14.33 -8.12 -18.67
N TRP A 348 15.12 -7.36 -19.43
CA TRP A 348 16.57 -7.54 -19.54
C TRP A 348 17.36 -7.09 -18.31
N GLU A 349 16.75 -6.37 -17.37
CA GLU A 349 17.38 -5.97 -16.10
C GLU A 349 17.20 -7.04 -15.01
N THR A 350 16.46 -8.12 -15.30
CA THR A 350 16.13 -9.13 -14.30
C THR A 350 17.11 -10.29 -14.29
N LYS A 351 17.79 -10.46 -13.15
CA LYS A 351 18.72 -11.58 -12.91
C LYS A 351 18.12 -12.70 -12.04
N LYS A 352 17.03 -12.42 -11.32
CA LYS A 352 16.35 -13.34 -10.41
C LYS A 352 14.90 -13.57 -10.89
N ILE A 353 14.41 -14.81 -10.80
CA ILE A 353 13.03 -15.20 -11.20
C ILE A 353 11.96 -14.36 -10.51
N ILE A 354 12.15 -14.04 -9.23
CA ILE A 354 11.20 -13.24 -8.45
C ILE A 354 11.11 -11.80 -9.01
N VAL A 355 12.23 -11.25 -9.46
CA VAL A 355 12.31 -9.93 -10.08
C VAL A 355 11.70 -9.95 -11.48
N PHE A 356 11.84 -11.06 -12.23
CA PHE A 356 11.22 -11.24 -13.54
C PHE A 356 9.69 -11.13 -13.51
N LEU A 357 9.03 -11.68 -12.48
CA LEU A 357 7.58 -11.50 -12.31
C LEU A 357 7.19 -10.02 -12.12
N THR A 358 8.03 -9.25 -11.43
CA THR A 358 7.83 -7.80 -11.27
C THR A 358 8.05 -7.05 -12.60
N ALA A 359 9.00 -7.50 -13.43
CA ALA A 359 9.23 -6.92 -14.76
C ALA A 359 8.04 -7.13 -15.71
N ILE A 360 7.39 -8.31 -15.68
CA ILE A 360 6.18 -8.56 -16.46
C ILE A 360 5.08 -7.57 -16.06
N GLU A 361 4.85 -7.37 -14.77
CA GLU A 361 3.86 -6.41 -14.27
C GLU A 361 4.18 -4.98 -14.74
N ALA A 362 5.44 -4.55 -14.61
CA ALA A 362 5.89 -3.23 -15.03
C ALA A 362 5.74 -3.02 -16.55
N LEU A 363 6.03 -4.05 -17.34
CA LEU A 363 5.86 -4.04 -18.79
C LEU A 363 4.39 -3.94 -19.21
N LEU A 364 3.49 -4.61 -18.50
CA LEU A 364 2.05 -4.49 -18.74
C LEU A 364 1.56 -3.06 -18.48
N PHE A 365 2.03 -2.42 -17.40
CA PHE A 365 1.73 -1.01 -17.15
C PHE A 365 2.29 -0.10 -18.23
N PHE A 366 3.53 -0.34 -18.65
CA PHE A 366 4.16 0.42 -19.72
C PHE A 366 3.36 0.35 -21.03
N PHE A 367 3.00 -0.85 -21.48
CA PHE A 367 2.20 -1.03 -22.69
C PHE A 367 0.77 -0.51 -22.57
N ALA A 368 0.12 -0.66 -21.41
CA ALA A 368 -1.20 -0.09 -21.19
C ALA A 368 -1.18 1.44 -21.30
N THR A 369 -0.15 2.08 -20.72
CA THR A 369 0.05 3.53 -20.81
C THR A 369 0.31 3.99 -22.24
N LEU A 370 1.23 3.33 -22.95
CA LEU A 370 1.50 3.63 -24.36
C LEU A 370 0.24 3.44 -25.22
N LYS A 371 -0.50 2.35 -25.04
CA LYS A 371 -1.73 2.09 -25.79
C LYS A 371 -2.76 3.19 -25.57
N ILE A 372 -2.93 3.68 -24.35
CA ILE A 372 -3.81 4.82 -24.06
C ILE A 372 -3.36 6.06 -24.83
N LEU A 373 -2.06 6.38 -24.80
CA LEU A 373 -1.52 7.55 -25.48
C LEU A 373 -1.67 7.48 -27.00
N PHE A 374 -1.44 6.31 -27.62
CA PHE A 374 -1.54 6.13 -29.07
C PHE A 374 -2.99 5.95 -29.56
N VAL A 375 -3.83 5.17 -28.87
CA VAL A 375 -5.19 4.83 -29.33
C VAL A 375 -6.21 5.93 -29.03
N ILE A 376 -6.03 6.68 -27.94
CA ILE A 376 -6.92 7.77 -27.53
C ILE A 376 -6.37 9.12 -28.00
N GLY A 377 -5.04 9.25 -28.03
CA GLY A 377 -4.33 10.48 -28.38
C GLY A 377 -4.10 11.37 -27.16
N ILE A 378 -2.93 12.01 -27.10
CA ILE A 378 -2.48 12.86 -25.96
C ILE A 378 -3.53 13.92 -25.61
N LYS A 379 -4.07 14.64 -26.60
CA LYS A 379 -5.06 15.72 -26.38
C LYS A 379 -6.34 15.21 -25.72
N LYS A 380 -6.85 14.04 -26.15
CA LYS A 380 -8.10 13.47 -25.65
C LYS A 380 -7.89 12.80 -24.28
N THR A 381 -6.74 12.18 -24.07
CA THR A 381 -6.30 11.70 -22.75
C THR A 381 -6.28 12.84 -21.75
N TRP A 382 -5.62 13.96 -22.08
CA TRP A 382 -5.58 15.14 -21.21
C TRP A 382 -6.99 15.69 -20.93
N ARG A 383 -7.83 15.85 -21.95
CA ARG A 383 -9.24 16.28 -21.77
C ARG A 383 -10.01 15.36 -20.82
N THR A 384 -9.76 14.06 -20.89
CA THR A 384 -10.40 13.06 -20.00
C THR A 384 -9.91 13.21 -18.56
N ILE A 385 -8.60 13.37 -18.36
CA ILE A 385 -7.99 13.59 -17.05
C ILE A 385 -8.54 14.89 -16.44
N SER A 386 -8.50 16.00 -17.17
CA SER A 386 -8.99 17.30 -16.66
C SER A 386 -10.50 17.32 -16.38
N GLY A 387 -11.26 16.41 -16.99
CA GLY A 387 -12.71 16.33 -16.85
C GLY A 387 -13.19 15.52 -15.64
N ASP A 388 -12.37 14.60 -15.10
CA ASP A 388 -12.77 13.72 -14.00
C ASP A 388 -11.85 13.87 -12.77
N PRO A 389 -12.37 14.44 -11.66
CA PRO A 389 -11.62 14.57 -10.41
C PRO A 389 -11.07 13.24 -9.89
N THR A 390 -11.79 12.14 -10.08
CA THR A 390 -11.38 10.80 -9.60
C THR A 390 -10.17 10.28 -10.36
N ILE A 391 -10.06 10.56 -11.65
CA ILE A 391 -8.87 10.23 -12.45
C ILE A 391 -7.69 11.07 -11.97
N GLN A 392 -7.91 12.37 -11.72
CA GLN A 392 -6.88 13.27 -11.21
C GLN A 392 -6.37 12.83 -9.85
N PHE A 393 -7.26 12.49 -8.93
CA PHE A 393 -6.93 11.92 -7.62
C PHE A 393 -6.01 10.71 -7.75
N CYS A 394 -6.41 9.73 -8.57
CA CYS A 394 -5.67 8.50 -8.76
C CYS A 394 -4.27 8.77 -9.34
N LEU A 395 -4.16 9.61 -10.36
CA LEU A 395 -2.87 9.95 -10.99
C LEU A 395 -1.96 10.77 -10.06
N ILE A 396 -2.49 11.79 -9.39
CA ILE A 396 -1.72 12.65 -8.50
C ILE A 396 -1.15 11.83 -7.34
N PHE A 397 -2.00 11.03 -6.68
CA PHE A 397 -1.51 10.13 -5.63
C PHE A 397 -0.45 9.19 -6.18
N SER A 398 -0.71 8.58 -7.33
CA SER A 398 0.22 7.58 -7.88
C SER A 398 1.57 8.16 -8.27
N ILE A 399 1.60 9.35 -8.89
CA ILE A 399 2.83 10.01 -9.34
C ILE A 399 3.64 10.51 -8.14
N ILE A 400 3.01 11.18 -7.17
CA ILE A 400 3.68 11.66 -5.95
C ILE A 400 4.28 10.48 -5.18
N PHE A 401 3.49 9.43 -5.01
CA PHE A 401 3.93 8.26 -4.27
C PHE A 401 5.01 7.49 -5.04
N ALA A 402 4.87 7.33 -6.36
CA ALA A 402 5.87 6.68 -7.21
C ALA A 402 7.20 7.41 -7.20
N PHE A 403 7.19 8.73 -7.18
CA PHE A 403 8.37 9.56 -7.00
C PHE A 403 9.03 9.29 -5.63
N ALA A 404 8.26 9.36 -4.55
CA ALA A 404 8.78 9.22 -3.18
C ALA A 404 9.43 7.84 -2.93
N VAL A 405 8.82 6.74 -3.39
CA VAL A 405 9.41 5.41 -3.23
C VAL A 405 10.53 5.15 -4.24
N GLY A 406 10.43 5.73 -5.44
CA GLY A 406 11.44 5.58 -6.49
C GLY A 406 12.78 6.21 -6.10
N ILE A 407 12.76 7.38 -5.45
CA ILE A 407 13.99 8.07 -5.02
C ILE A 407 14.62 7.50 -3.75
N SER A 408 13.93 6.62 -3.02
CA SER A 408 14.39 6.11 -1.71
C SER A 408 14.72 4.62 -1.71
N SER A 409 14.25 3.82 -2.68
CA SER A 409 14.37 2.36 -2.59
C SER A 409 15.69 1.79 -3.13
N TYR A 410 16.20 2.30 -4.26
CA TYR A 410 17.40 1.85 -5.00
C TYR A 410 17.55 0.34 -5.28
N ASN A 411 16.58 -0.49 -4.91
CA ASN A 411 16.56 -1.94 -5.05
C ASN A 411 15.20 -2.38 -5.59
N PHE A 412 15.19 -3.15 -6.69
CA PHE A 412 13.95 -3.59 -7.34
C PHE A 412 13.09 -4.50 -6.46
N GLY A 413 13.70 -5.33 -5.61
CA GLY A 413 12.99 -6.18 -4.65
C GLY A 413 12.22 -5.33 -3.63
N ALA A 414 12.91 -4.40 -2.96
CA ALA A 414 12.28 -3.49 -2.01
C ALA A 414 11.24 -2.58 -2.69
N LEU A 415 11.56 -2.03 -3.86
CA LEU A 415 10.67 -1.16 -4.63
C LEU A 415 9.38 -1.88 -5.05
N SER A 416 9.46 -3.16 -5.42
CA SER A 416 8.30 -3.97 -5.79
C SER A 416 7.26 -4.07 -4.66
N ARG A 417 7.72 -4.09 -3.41
CA ARG A 417 6.90 -4.05 -2.20
C ARG A 417 6.44 -2.61 -1.89
N TYR A 418 7.34 -1.64 -1.91
CA TYR A 418 7.02 -0.28 -1.48
C TYR A 418 6.05 0.45 -2.41
N LYS A 419 5.99 0.09 -3.69
CA LYS A 419 5.07 0.70 -4.66
C LYS A 419 3.63 0.21 -4.58
N ILE A 420 3.34 -0.90 -3.91
CA ILE A 420 1.98 -1.49 -3.91
C ILE A 420 0.85 -0.52 -3.50
N PRO A 421 1.05 0.50 -2.64
CA PRO A 421 0.01 1.47 -2.33
C PRO A 421 -0.47 2.29 -3.54
N CYS A 422 0.42 2.65 -4.48
CA CYS A 422 0.04 3.49 -5.63
C CYS A 422 -0.46 2.69 -6.83
N VAL A 423 0.02 1.46 -7.00
CA VAL A 423 -0.31 0.60 -8.14
C VAL A 423 -1.82 0.45 -8.42
N PRO A 424 -2.72 0.21 -7.45
CA PRO A 424 -4.15 0.10 -7.75
C PRO A 424 -4.75 1.42 -8.23
N PHE A 425 -4.27 2.56 -7.72
CA PHE A 425 -4.74 3.87 -8.16
C PHE A 425 -4.24 4.17 -9.57
N TYR A 426 -3.00 3.84 -9.89
CA TYR A 426 -2.46 3.99 -11.23
C TYR A 426 -3.24 3.14 -12.24
N ALA A 427 -3.46 1.86 -11.93
CA ALA A 427 -4.27 0.96 -12.75
C ALA A 427 -5.71 1.49 -12.94
N MET A 428 -6.33 2.01 -11.87
CA MET A 428 -7.64 2.62 -11.94
C MET A 428 -7.68 3.85 -12.86
N ALA A 429 -6.66 4.72 -12.81
CA ALA A 429 -6.57 5.85 -13.71
C ALA A 429 -6.51 5.39 -15.18
N LEU A 430 -5.67 4.40 -15.50
CA LEU A 430 -5.57 3.87 -16.87
C LEU A 430 -6.91 3.30 -17.36
N ILE A 431 -7.58 2.49 -16.54
CA ILE A 431 -8.89 1.89 -16.86
C ILE A 431 -9.95 2.95 -17.11
N LEU A 432 -10.05 3.95 -16.22
CA LEU A 432 -11.06 5.00 -16.34
C LEU A 432 -10.81 5.90 -17.56
N ILE A 433 -9.55 6.24 -17.85
CA ILE A 433 -9.18 7.00 -19.06
C ILE A 433 -9.58 6.21 -20.31
N TYR A 434 -9.26 4.92 -20.36
CA TYR A 434 -9.51 4.09 -21.53
C TYR A 434 -11.01 3.91 -21.79
N TYR A 435 -11.77 3.45 -20.79
CA TYR A 435 -13.17 3.09 -20.97
C TYR A 435 -14.16 4.26 -20.99
N LYS A 436 -13.71 5.47 -20.65
CA LYS A 436 -14.46 6.69 -20.99
C LYS A 436 -14.39 7.06 -22.47
N ASN A 437 -13.37 6.56 -23.18
CA ASN A 437 -13.12 6.89 -24.58
C ASN A 437 -13.35 5.74 -25.55
N ARG A 438 -13.42 4.50 -25.04
CA ARG A 438 -13.58 3.28 -25.82
C ARG A 438 -14.65 2.37 -25.22
N PRO A 439 -15.39 1.64 -26.07
CA PRO A 439 -16.41 0.70 -25.60
C PRO A 439 -15.80 -0.52 -24.91
N LEU A 440 -16.58 -1.16 -24.03
CA LEU A 440 -16.17 -2.33 -23.24
C LEU A 440 -15.82 -3.58 -24.05
N ASN A 441 -16.29 -3.68 -25.30
CA ASN A 441 -15.96 -4.78 -26.19
C ASN A 441 -14.54 -4.69 -26.77
N LYS A 442 -13.84 -3.56 -26.60
CA LYS A 442 -12.46 -3.39 -27.00
C LYS A 442 -11.58 -3.42 -25.74
N PRO A 443 -10.88 -4.53 -25.45
CA PRO A 443 -10.06 -4.64 -24.24
C PRO A 443 -8.83 -3.72 -24.27
N LEU A 444 -8.48 -3.13 -23.12
CA LEU A 444 -7.23 -2.40 -22.90
C LEU A 444 -6.00 -3.33 -23.01
N ILE A 445 -6.04 -4.52 -22.43
CA ILE A 445 -5.04 -5.59 -22.52
C ILE A 445 -5.75 -6.87 -23.02
N PRO A 446 -5.66 -7.17 -24.33
CA PRO A 446 -6.38 -8.30 -24.94
C PRO A 446 -6.13 -9.65 -24.24
N PHE A 447 -4.89 -9.92 -23.83
CA PHE A 447 -4.50 -11.18 -23.18
C PHE A 447 -5.20 -11.44 -21.83
N ILE A 448 -5.65 -10.38 -21.15
CA ILE A 448 -6.32 -10.47 -19.84
C ILE A 448 -7.84 -10.22 -20.00
N GLY A 449 -8.31 -9.97 -21.24
CA GLY A 449 -9.71 -9.75 -21.56
C GLY A 449 -10.34 -8.54 -20.86
N ILE A 450 -9.53 -7.51 -20.63
CA ILE A 450 -9.83 -6.23 -19.94
C ILE A 450 -9.25 -5.10 -20.72
#